data_AF-A0A9Q0T5F3-F1
#
_entry.id   AF-A0A9Q0T5F3-F1
#
_cell.length_a   1.000
_cell.length_b   1.000
_cell.length_c   1.000
_cell.angle_alpha   90.00
_cell.angle_beta   90.00
_cell.angle_gamma   90.00
#
_symmetry.space_group_name_H-M   'P 1'
#
loop_
_entity.id
_entity.type
_entity.pdbx_description
1 polymer ?
#
loop_
_entity_poly.entity_id
_entity_poly.type
_entity_poly.pdbx_seq_one_letter_code
_entity_poly.pdbx_strand_id
1 'polypeptide(L)'
;MQETGAFLIHPYNDVRIISGQGTIALELLEQVQEIDTIIVPISGGGLISGVALAAKSINPSIRILAAEPCGANDAALSKAAGEIVKLPETNTIADGLRASLGSLTWPVVRDLVDAVITVEDQGDSRSHETLL
;
A
#
# COMPACT_ATOMS: atom_id res chain seq x y z
N MET A 1 3.75 -19.03 -20.03
CA MET A 1 3.20 -18.47 -21.29
C MET A 1 3.30 -19.46 -22.45
N GLN A 2 4.38 -20.23 -22.58
CA GLN A 2 4.60 -21.07 -23.77
C GLN A 2 3.66 -22.28 -23.92
N GLU A 3 3.03 -22.79 -22.85
CA GLU A 3 2.12 -23.95 -22.96
C GLU A 3 0.65 -23.58 -23.16
N THR A 4 0.17 -22.49 -22.56
CA THR A 4 -1.27 -22.14 -22.56
C THR A 4 -1.62 -20.94 -23.43
N GLY A 5 -0.64 -20.15 -23.87
CA GLY A 5 -0.88 -18.85 -24.52
C GLY A 5 -1.47 -17.79 -23.57
N ALA A 6 -1.63 -18.09 -22.27
CA ALA A 6 -2.19 -17.17 -21.30
C ALA A 6 -1.22 -16.01 -20.97
N PHE A 7 -1.78 -14.83 -20.72
CA PHE A 7 -1.05 -13.67 -20.24
C PHE A 7 -1.10 -13.61 -18.71
N LEU A 8 0.07 -13.47 -18.06
CA LEU A 8 0.12 -13.30 -16.61
C LEU A 8 -0.28 -11.86 -16.26
N ILE A 9 -1.35 -11.72 -15.49
CA ILE A 9 -1.74 -10.43 -14.89
C ILE A 9 -1.21 -10.42 -13.46
N HIS A 10 -0.21 -9.57 -13.19
CA HIS A 10 0.32 -9.44 -11.84
C HIS A 10 -0.72 -8.78 -10.94
N PRO A 11 -0.94 -9.23 -9.69
CA PRO A 11 -1.94 -8.64 -8.80
C PRO A 11 -1.68 -7.19 -8.37
N TYR A 12 -0.48 -6.62 -8.63
CA TYR A 12 -0.12 -5.27 -8.17
C TYR A 12 1.09 -4.66 -8.91
N ASN A 13 2.11 -5.45 -9.27
CA ASN A 13 3.34 -4.96 -9.90
C ASN A 13 3.21 -4.86 -11.42
N ASP A 14 2.14 -4.21 -11.88
CA ASP A 14 1.86 -3.91 -13.29
C ASP A 14 1.33 -2.48 -13.37
N VAL A 15 1.86 -1.67 -14.29
CA VAL A 15 1.48 -0.25 -14.42
C VAL A 15 -0.02 -0.05 -14.63
N ARG A 16 -0.69 -0.96 -15.34
CA ARG A 16 -2.14 -0.88 -15.59
C ARG A 16 -2.94 -1.15 -14.33
N ILE A 17 -2.46 -2.08 -13.49
CA ILE A 17 -3.08 -2.38 -12.21
C ILE A 17 -2.92 -1.20 -11.26
N ILE A 18 -1.71 -0.63 -11.16
CA ILE A 18 -1.43 0.58 -10.35
C ILE A 18 -2.31 1.74 -10.79
N SER A 19 -2.35 2.05 -12.10
CA SER A 19 -3.20 3.12 -12.63
C SER A 19 -4.68 2.88 -12.36
N GLY A 20 -5.15 1.63 -12.50
CA GLY A 20 -6.52 1.27 -12.20
C GLY A 20 -6.88 1.48 -10.73
N GLN A 21 -5.97 1.16 -9.80
CA GLN A 21 -6.24 1.41 -8.37
C GLN A 21 -6.28 2.90 -8.02
N GLY A 22 -5.61 3.74 -8.81
CA GLY A 22 -5.59 5.19 -8.60
C GLY A 22 -6.94 5.88 -8.80
N THR A 23 -7.91 5.24 -9.47
CA THR A 23 -9.25 5.83 -9.64
C THR A 23 -9.97 6.02 -8.31
N ILE A 24 -9.65 5.21 -7.29
CA ILE A 24 -10.18 5.38 -5.93
C ILE A 24 -9.86 6.77 -5.38
N ALA A 25 -8.65 7.30 -5.63
CA ALA A 25 -8.31 8.64 -5.19
C ALA A 25 -9.10 9.72 -5.93
N LEU A 26 -9.38 9.51 -7.23
CA LEU A 26 -10.21 10.43 -8.02
C LEU A 26 -11.64 10.47 -7.45
N GLU A 27 -12.23 9.30 -7.20
CA GLU A 27 -13.56 9.18 -6.60
C GLU A 27 -13.62 9.83 -5.20
N LEU A 28 -12.62 9.58 -4.35
CA LEU A 28 -12.54 10.19 -3.01
C LEU A 28 -12.49 11.72 -3.08
N LEU A 29 -11.67 12.29 -3.98
CA LEU A 29 -11.51 13.74 -4.12
C LEU A 29 -12.72 14.41 -4.77
N GLU A 30 -13.49 13.69 -5.59
CA GLU A 30 -14.78 14.16 -6.08
C GLU A 30 -15.84 14.19 -4.97
N GLN A 31 -15.81 13.21 -4.06
CA GLN A 31 -16.79 13.06 -2.98
C GLN A 31 -16.50 13.94 -1.76
N VAL A 32 -15.23 14.25 -1.49
CA VAL A 32 -14.79 15.05 -0.33
C VAL A 32 -13.82 16.13 -0.79
N GLN A 33 -14.23 17.39 -0.72
CA GLN A 33 -13.48 18.53 -1.26
C GLN A 33 -12.18 18.83 -0.49
N GLU A 34 -12.15 18.57 0.81
CA GLU A 34 -11.02 18.91 1.69
C GLU A 34 -10.52 17.66 2.41
N ILE A 35 -9.68 16.88 1.72
CA ILE A 35 -8.95 15.75 2.31
C ILE A 35 -7.53 16.21 2.65
N ASP A 36 -7.16 16.18 3.93
CA ASP A 36 -5.78 16.42 4.37
C ASP A 36 -4.91 15.16 4.32
N THR A 37 -5.51 13.99 4.51
CA THR A 37 -4.80 12.72 4.69
C THR A 37 -5.62 11.54 4.20
N ILE A 38 -4.98 10.63 3.46
CA ILE A 38 -5.56 9.36 3.03
C ILE A 38 -4.73 8.23 3.64
N ILE A 39 -5.39 7.34 4.37
CA ILE A 39 -4.78 6.12 4.93
C ILE A 39 -5.15 4.95 4.01
N VAL A 40 -4.15 4.20 3.56
CA VAL A 40 -4.31 3.11 2.59
C VAL A 40 -3.64 1.84 3.11
N PRO A 41 -4.30 0.67 3.09
CA PRO A 41 -3.63 -0.58 3.42
C PRO A 41 -2.48 -0.87 2.43
N ILE A 42 -1.37 -1.41 2.93
CA ILE A 42 -0.19 -1.76 2.13
C ILE A 42 0.15 -3.25 2.25
N SER A 43 0.65 -3.78 1.14
CA SER A 43 1.01 -5.18 0.86
C SER A 43 2.03 -5.07 -0.27
N GLY A 44 1.80 -5.71 -1.42
CA GLY A 44 2.60 -5.47 -2.64
C GLY A 44 2.62 -4.04 -3.18
N GLY A 45 1.80 -3.14 -2.62
CA GLY A 45 1.88 -1.69 -2.83
C GLY A 45 1.11 -1.15 -4.03
N GLY A 46 0.39 -1.99 -4.78
CA GLY A 46 -0.32 -1.57 -6.00
C GLY A 46 -1.40 -0.51 -5.73
N LEU A 47 -2.24 -0.75 -4.72
CA LEU A 47 -3.31 0.16 -4.32
C LEU A 47 -2.77 1.52 -3.87
N ILE A 48 -1.90 1.52 -2.85
CA ILE A 48 -1.33 2.76 -2.32
C ILE A 48 -0.49 3.51 -3.36
N SER A 49 0.17 2.82 -4.28
CA SER A 49 0.92 3.48 -5.36
C SER A 49 -0.04 4.23 -6.29
N GLY A 50 -1.14 3.60 -6.69
CA GLY A 50 -2.16 4.25 -7.53
C GLY A 50 -2.77 5.46 -6.83
N VAL A 51 -3.18 5.28 -5.57
CA VAL A 51 -3.77 6.34 -4.75
C VAL A 51 -2.80 7.51 -4.56
N ALA A 52 -1.55 7.23 -4.19
CA ALA A 52 -0.54 8.27 -3.96
C ALA A 52 -0.23 9.07 -5.23
N LEU A 53 -0.07 8.39 -6.36
CA LEU A 53 0.17 9.04 -7.66
C LEU A 53 -0.98 9.96 -8.03
N ALA A 54 -2.23 9.50 -7.95
CA ALA A 54 -3.40 10.28 -8.33
C ALA A 54 -3.64 11.45 -7.36
N ALA A 55 -3.67 11.19 -6.05
CA ALA A 55 -3.95 12.21 -5.04
C ALA A 55 -2.89 13.32 -5.04
N LYS A 56 -1.59 12.98 -5.01
CA LYS A 56 -0.52 13.98 -4.96
C LYS A 56 -0.35 14.73 -6.30
N SER A 57 -0.77 14.16 -7.42
CA SER A 57 -0.81 14.88 -8.70
C SER A 57 -1.88 15.97 -8.73
N ILE A 58 -2.98 15.79 -8.00
CA ILE A 58 -4.07 16.77 -7.89
C ILE A 58 -3.76 17.79 -6.79
N ASN A 59 -3.38 17.32 -5.60
CA ASN A 59 -3.00 18.16 -4.48
C ASN A 59 -1.80 17.52 -3.73
N PRO A 60 -0.58 18.04 -3.93
CA PRO A 60 0.63 17.47 -3.33
C PRO A 60 0.67 17.60 -1.79
N SER A 61 -0.17 18.46 -1.20
CA SER A 61 -0.27 18.64 0.25
C SER A 61 -1.00 17.49 0.95
N ILE A 62 -1.73 16.65 0.21
CA ILE A 62 -2.41 15.48 0.78
C ILE A 62 -1.36 14.51 1.30
N ARG A 63 -1.46 14.15 2.58
CA ARG A 63 -0.60 13.11 3.17
C ARG A 63 -1.13 11.72 2.83
N ILE A 64 -0.25 10.83 2.45
CA ILE A 64 -0.54 9.42 2.18
C ILE A 64 0.12 8.58 3.26
N LEU A 65 -0.68 7.94 4.10
CA LEU A 65 -0.19 7.05 5.14
C LEU A 65 -0.49 5.61 4.74
N ALA A 66 0.51 4.75 4.84
CA ALA A 66 0.30 3.31 4.69
C ALA A 66 -0.10 2.70 6.04
N ALA A 67 -0.91 1.65 6.01
CA ALA A 67 -1.22 0.82 7.18
C ALA A 67 -0.97 -0.66 6.86
N GLU A 68 -0.22 -1.34 7.73
CA GLU A 68 0.06 -2.78 7.62
C GLU A 68 0.06 -3.47 8.98
N PRO A 69 -0.12 -4.79 9.06
CA PRO A 69 -0.01 -5.54 10.30
C PRO A 69 1.44 -5.65 10.79
N CYS A 70 1.65 -5.67 12.11
CA CYS A 70 2.97 -5.88 12.71
C CYS A 70 3.65 -7.17 12.21
N GLY A 71 2.88 -8.25 12.01
CA GLY A 71 3.39 -9.52 11.50
C GLY A 71 3.55 -9.61 9.98
N ALA A 72 3.30 -8.52 9.25
CA ALA A 72 3.54 -8.38 7.80
C ALA A 72 4.09 -6.97 7.50
N ASN A 73 5.03 -6.50 8.32
CA ASN A 73 5.51 -5.11 8.30
C ASN A 73 6.68 -4.83 7.33
N ASP A 74 6.70 -5.50 6.17
CA ASP A 74 7.83 -5.38 5.24
C ASP A 74 7.92 -3.98 4.62
N ALA A 75 6.83 -3.23 4.47
CA ALA A 75 6.90 -1.88 3.92
C ALA A 75 7.49 -0.87 4.91
N ALA A 76 7.17 -0.97 6.20
CA ALA A 76 7.77 -0.15 7.25
C ALA A 76 9.28 -0.41 7.34
N LEU A 77 9.68 -1.69 7.34
CA LEU A 77 11.09 -2.07 7.30
C LEU A 77 11.79 -1.56 6.05
N SER A 78 11.14 -1.70 4.88
CA SER A 78 11.69 -1.20 3.61
C SER A 78 11.90 0.31 3.62
N LYS A 79 10.92 1.07 4.14
CA LYS A 79 11.00 2.52 4.21
C LYS A 79 12.10 3.00 5.16
N ALA A 80 12.29 2.31 6.28
CA ALA A 80 13.38 2.58 7.21
C ALA A 80 14.76 2.24 6.62
N ALA A 81 14.87 1.14 5.87
CA ALA A 81 16.12 0.70 5.24
C ALA A 81 16.49 1.49 3.97
N GLY A 82 15.50 2.10 3.29
CA GLY A 82 15.69 2.75 2.00
C GLY A 82 15.79 1.77 0.81
N GLU A 83 15.48 0.49 1.03
CA GLU A 83 15.45 -0.56 0.02
C GLU A 83 14.37 -1.61 0.36
N ILE A 84 14.01 -2.45 -0.60
CA ILE A 84 12.99 -3.49 -0.36
C ILE A 84 13.54 -4.54 0.61
N VAL A 85 12.92 -4.63 1.77
CA VAL A 85 13.09 -5.70 2.75
C VAL A 85 12.02 -6.76 2.50
N LYS A 86 12.39 -8.04 2.57
CA LYS A 86 11.44 -9.15 2.49
C LYS A 86 11.42 -9.92 3.80
N LEU A 87 10.23 -10.16 4.32
CA LEU A 87 10.05 -11.04 5.47
C LEU A 87 10.17 -12.51 5.01
N PRO A 88 10.82 -13.37 5.81
CA PRO A 88 10.87 -14.81 5.51
C PRO A 88 9.48 -15.45 5.62
N GLU A 89 8.66 -14.96 6.54
CA GLU A 89 7.28 -15.39 6.77
C GLU A 89 6.44 -14.21 7.24
N THR A 90 5.14 -14.24 6.94
CA THR A 90 4.16 -13.26 7.42
C THR A 90 3.18 -13.94 8.38
N ASN A 91 2.97 -13.35 9.55
CA ASN A 91 2.01 -13.83 10.55
C ASN A 91 0.93 -12.78 10.80
N THR A 92 -0.15 -12.84 10.04
CA THR A 92 -1.29 -11.94 10.25
C THR A 92 -2.61 -12.57 9.83
N ILE A 93 -3.72 -12.17 10.44
CA ILE A 93 -5.10 -12.48 10.01
C ILE A 93 -5.47 -11.74 8.71
N ALA A 94 -4.79 -10.65 8.37
CA ALA A 94 -5.02 -9.87 7.16
C ALA A 94 -4.40 -10.58 5.94
N ASP A 95 -5.13 -11.56 5.40
CA ASP A 95 -4.68 -12.43 4.31
C ASP A 95 -4.29 -11.70 3.02
N GLY A 96 -4.98 -10.61 2.68
CA GLY A 96 -4.65 -9.75 1.54
C GLY A 96 -3.34 -8.95 1.69
N LEU A 97 -2.77 -8.88 2.90
CA LEU A 97 -1.60 -8.06 3.20
C LEU A 97 -0.29 -8.84 3.34
N ARG A 98 -0.25 -10.08 2.82
CA ARG A 98 0.92 -10.97 2.94
C ARG A 98 1.90 -10.91 1.76
N ALA A 99 1.78 -9.94 0.85
CA ALA A 99 2.66 -9.83 -0.32
C ALA A 99 3.73 -8.75 -0.12
N SER A 100 4.95 -9.00 -0.59
CA SER A 100 6.03 -8.01 -0.53
C SER A 100 5.93 -6.95 -1.62
N LEU A 101 6.51 -5.78 -1.35
CA LEU A 101 6.61 -4.69 -2.33
C LEU A 101 7.27 -5.12 -3.66
N GLY A 102 6.74 -4.57 -4.76
CA GLY A 102 7.20 -4.81 -6.11
C GLY A 102 8.19 -3.75 -6.61
N SER A 103 8.89 -4.06 -7.70
CA SER A 103 9.85 -3.14 -8.33
C SER A 103 9.22 -1.86 -8.89
N LEU A 104 7.94 -1.88 -9.27
CA LEU A 104 7.21 -0.71 -9.76
C LEU A 104 6.54 0.07 -8.62
N THR A 105 6.15 -0.61 -7.54
CA THR A 105 5.46 0.02 -6.41
C THR A 105 6.45 0.64 -5.42
N TRP A 106 7.64 0.05 -5.26
CA TRP A 106 8.65 0.55 -4.32
C TRP A 106 9.07 2.01 -4.55
N PRO A 107 9.40 2.47 -5.78
CA PRO A 107 9.75 3.88 -6.00
C PRO A 107 8.64 4.83 -5.55
N VAL A 108 7.37 4.46 -5.78
CA VAL A 108 6.21 5.26 -5.35
C VAL A 108 6.08 5.27 -3.83
N VAL A 109 6.22 4.11 -3.18
CA VAL A 109 6.15 3.99 -1.71
C VAL A 109 7.31 4.74 -1.04
N ARG A 110 8.51 4.67 -1.61
CA ARG A 110 9.68 5.39 -1.11
C ARG A 110 9.46 6.91 -1.15
N ASP A 111 8.99 7.41 -2.30
CA ASP A 111 9.01 8.84 -2.60
C ASP A 111 7.70 9.57 -2.26
N LEU A 112 6.54 8.90 -2.32
CA LEU A 112 5.22 9.53 -2.21
C LEU A 112 4.38 9.07 -1.01
N VAL A 113 4.74 7.99 -0.32
CA VAL A 113 4.07 7.63 0.94
C VAL A 113 4.77 8.37 2.06
N ASP A 114 4.03 9.09 2.90
CA ASP A 114 4.60 9.96 3.94
C ASP A 114 5.06 9.16 5.17
N ALA A 115 4.30 8.14 5.59
CA ALA A 115 4.69 7.21 6.66
C ALA A 115 3.98 5.85 6.53
N VAL A 116 4.50 4.84 7.23
CA VAL A 116 3.88 3.51 7.37
C VAL A 116 3.53 3.28 8.83
N ILE A 117 2.28 2.96 9.10
CA ILE A 117 1.73 2.67 10.42
C ILE A 117 1.58 1.16 10.54
N THR A 118 2.11 0.57 11.61
CA THR A 118 1.96 -0.86 11.91
C THR A 118 0.87 -1.07 12.96
N VAL A 119 0.01 -2.06 12.76
CA VAL A 119 -1.13 -2.37 13.65
C VAL A 119 -1.05 -3.82 14.12
N GLU A 120 -1.38 -4.08 15.40
CA GLU A 120 -1.44 -5.44 15.95
C GLU A 120 -2.74 -6.16 15.54
N ASP A 121 -2.66 -7.48 15.35
CA ASP A 121 -3.85 -8.29 15.08
C ASP A 121 -4.63 -8.58 16.36
N GLN A 122 -5.95 -8.73 16.25
CA GLN A 122 -6.87 -9.00 17.36
C GLN A 122 -6.61 -10.31 18.14
N GLY A 123 -5.60 -11.11 17.76
CA GLY A 123 -5.10 -12.27 18.49
C GLY A 123 -3.92 -11.99 19.43
N ASP A 124 -3.26 -10.83 19.29
CA ASP A 124 -2.27 -10.32 20.24
C ASP A 124 -3.00 -9.44 21.25
N SER A 125 -2.98 -9.86 22.51
CA SER A 125 -3.76 -9.23 23.57
C SER A 125 -3.18 -7.86 23.96
N ARG A 126 -3.52 -6.77 23.24
CA ARG A 126 -3.65 -5.39 23.77
C ARG A 126 -4.10 -4.37 22.71
N SER A 127 -4.98 -3.48 23.17
CA SER A 127 -5.37 -2.17 22.61
C SER A 127 -6.02 -2.11 21.22
N HIS A 128 -7.36 -2.03 21.24
CA HIS A 128 -8.11 -1.24 20.28
C HIS A 128 -7.77 0.25 20.44
N GLU A 129 -6.76 0.75 19.74
CA GLU A 129 -6.80 2.14 19.30
C GLU A 129 -7.42 2.14 17.91
N THR A 130 -8.70 2.54 17.87
CA THR A 130 -9.31 3.07 16.65
C THR A 130 -8.31 4.06 16.04
N LEU A 131 -7.98 3.89 14.77
CA LEU A 131 -7.29 4.93 14.00
C LEU A 131 -8.26 6.12 13.89
N LEU A 132 -8.36 6.93 14.94
CA LEU A 132 -8.88 8.30 15.03
C LEU A 132 -8.64 8.84 16.46
#